data_AF-A0A2E3HPH3-F1
#
_entry.id   AF-A0A2E3HPH3-F1
#
_cell.length_a   1.000
_cell.length_b   1.000
_cell.length_c   1.000
_cell.angle_alpha   90.00
_cell.angle_beta   90.00
_cell.angle_gamma   90.00
#
_symmetry.space_group_name_H-M   'P 1'
#
loop_
_entity.id
_entity.type
_entity.pdbx_description
1 polymer ?
#
loop_
_entity_poly.entity_id
_entity_poly.type
_entity_poly.pdbx_seq_one_letter_code
_entity_poly.pdbx_strand_id
1 'polypeptide(L)'
;NVLGPDVNESFYKFTVNKDNAIRFGMGAIKGVGKGAVATIIENRSKKKYKSIFDLVKKVDLRAANKKTLENLALAGGFDSFKNAHRAQYFNPDGDGIIFLERVIRFGAKYQENLKSAQTSLFGEQSDEVYQELIIPNAPEWQNLEQLKREKEVVGIYLSGHPLDNFKKEIHWFTNRVLANLKDLKPLINKNINVAGIINDFEFLESRNGKQWCKFTMEDFSDQYEFRIFGEEFLKFKHFININQFVRLRLNVREGWRNQETGRIGDPRIQFLSFEMLHEAINNNSKKLTLKFDIRNLQAERILRLKNELNRFKGDKPVCFDIIDSEKPLKLTLNSRKQKVSISPELLDHLENNDWVYKLN
;
A
#
# COMPACT_ATOMS: atom_id res chain seq x y z
N ASN A 1 -2.00 16.22 -5.43
CA ASN A 1 -2.59 15.07 -4.71
C ASN A 1 -3.63 14.38 -5.57
N VAL A 2 -3.56 13.05 -5.68
CA VAL A 2 -4.58 12.22 -6.33
C VAL A 2 -5.43 11.60 -5.23
N LEU A 3 -6.75 11.71 -5.33
CA LEU A 3 -7.70 11.24 -4.34
C LEU A 3 -8.52 10.07 -4.88
N GLY A 4 -9.00 9.25 -3.95
CA GLY A 4 -9.99 8.19 -4.17
C GLY A 4 -11.19 8.61 -5.02
N PRO A 5 -11.83 7.66 -5.72
CA PRO A 5 -13.12 7.91 -6.33
C PRO A 5 -14.15 8.24 -5.23
N ASP A 6 -15.09 9.13 -5.52
CA ASP A 6 -16.17 9.50 -4.61
C ASP A 6 -17.44 9.75 -5.42
N VAL A 7 -18.56 9.13 -5.05
CA VAL A 7 -19.85 9.33 -5.74
C VAL A 7 -20.31 10.80 -5.73
N ASN A 8 -19.86 11.59 -4.75
CA ASN A 8 -20.19 13.00 -4.63
C ASN A 8 -19.27 13.94 -5.42
N GLU A 9 -18.12 13.48 -5.92
CA GLU A 9 -17.14 14.34 -6.60
C GLU A 9 -16.64 13.79 -7.95
N SER A 10 -16.41 12.48 -8.07
CA SER A 10 -15.75 11.86 -9.22
C SER A 10 -16.65 11.75 -10.46
N PHE A 11 -16.11 12.00 -11.65
CA PHE A 11 -16.82 11.78 -12.92
C PHE A 11 -16.43 10.43 -13.54
N TYR A 12 -16.86 10.18 -14.79
CA TYR A 12 -16.46 8.98 -15.53
C TYR A 12 -14.94 8.92 -15.77
N LYS A 13 -14.37 10.05 -16.22
CA LYS A 13 -12.93 10.24 -16.35
C LYS A 13 -12.38 10.95 -15.12
N PHE A 14 -11.06 10.99 -15.01
CA PHE A 14 -10.34 11.80 -14.03
C PHE A 14 -10.76 13.27 -14.14
N THR A 15 -10.91 13.92 -13.00
CA THR A 15 -11.32 15.33 -12.90
C THR A 15 -10.58 16.04 -11.80
N VAL A 16 -10.51 17.37 -11.85
CA VAL A 16 -9.95 18.19 -10.77
C VAL A 16 -11.11 18.71 -9.93
N ASN A 17 -11.05 18.52 -8.61
CA ASN A 17 -12.05 19.03 -7.70
C ASN A 17 -11.81 20.51 -7.35
N LYS A 18 -12.67 21.08 -6.51
CA LYS A 18 -12.58 22.51 -6.12
C LYS A 18 -11.30 22.86 -5.37
N ASP A 19 -10.65 21.88 -4.74
CA ASP A 19 -9.43 22.04 -3.96
C ASP A 19 -8.16 21.76 -4.80
N ASN A 20 -8.28 21.79 -6.13
CA ASN A 20 -7.20 21.46 -7.08
C ASN A 20 -6.60 20.05 -6.91
N ALA A 21 -7.35 19.11 -6.32
CA ALA A 21 -6.96 17.72 -6.22
C ALA A 21 -7.53 16.90 -7.40
N ILE A 22 -6.74 15.97 -7.92
CA ILE A 22 -7.18 15.06 -8.99
C ILE A 22 -8.04 13.97 -8.36
N ARG A 23 -9.30 13.85 -8.77
CA ARG A 23 -10.22 12.78 -8.38
C ARG A 23 -10.17 11.63 -9.37
N PHE A 24 -10.02 10.42 -8.84
CA PHE A 24 -10.05 9.20 -9.64
C PHE A 24 -11.41 9.06 -10.34
N GLY A 25 -11.39 8.71 -11.63
CA GLY A 25 -12.61 8.52 -12.40
C GLY A 25 -13.32 7.22 -12.03
N MET A 26 -14.63 7.25 -11.81
CA MET A 26 -15.41 6.05 -11.50
C MET A 26 -15.39 5.02 -12.64
N GLY A 27 -15.19 5.47 -13.89
CA GLY A 27 -15.10 4.58 -15.05
C GLY A 27 -13.82 3.74 -15.10
N ALA A 28 -12.81 4.05 -14.28
CA ALA A 28 -11.58 3.26 -14.18
C ALA A 28 -11.69 2.12 -13.14
N ILE A 29 -12.79 2.04 -12.41
CA ILE A 29 -13.05 0.96 -11.45
C ILE A 29 -13.57 -0.25 -12.23
N LYS A 30 -12.94 -1.41 -12.01
CA LYS A 30 -13.36 -2.68 -12.63
C LYS A 30 -14.85 -2.93 -12.37
N GLY A 31 -15.60 -3.28 -13.41
CA GLY A 31 -17.03 -3.59 -13.29
C GLY A 31 -17.97 -2.39 -13.07
N VAL A 32 -17.47 -1.15 -13.16
CA VAL A 32 -18.30 0.07 -13.12
C VAL A 32 -18.54 0.58 -14.54
N GLY A 33 -19.76 0.36 -15.05
CA GLY A 33 -20.14 0.75 -16.41
C GLY A 33 -20.45 2.24 -16.58
N LYS A 34 -20.38 2.73 -17.82
CA LYS A 34 -20.72 4.13 -18.16
C LYS A 34 -22.15 4.50 -17.74
N GLY A 35 -23.11 3.58 -17.87
CA GLY A 35 -24.50 3.79 -17.45
C GLY A 35 -24.64 4.01 -15.94
N ALA A 36 -23.97 3.19 -15.12
CA ALA A 36 -23.93 3.36 -13.67
C ALA A 36 -23.39 4.74 -13.27
N VAL A 37 -22.29 5.15 -13.90
CA VAL A 37 -21.67 6.46 -13.63
C VAL A 37 -22.59 7.60 -14.07
N ALA A 38 -23.24 7.48 -15.23
CA ALA A 38 -24.16 8.50 -15.72
C ALA A 38 -25.33 8.73 -14.75
N THR A 39 -25.98 7.66 -14.27
CA THR A 39 -27.10 7.80 -13.32
C THR A 39 -26.67 8.40 -11.98
N ILE A 40 -25.45 8.09 -11.49
CA ILE A 40 -24.87 8.71 -10.29
C ILE A 40 -24.66 10.23 -10.51
N ILE A 41 -24.07 10.62 -11.65
CA ILE A 41 -23.79 12.02 -11.97
C ILE A 41 -25.08 12.82 -12.16
N GLU A 42 -26.05 12.25 -12.87
CA GLU A 42 -27.34 12.90 -13.11
C GLU A 42 -28.06 13.22 -11.80
N ASN A 43 -28.16 12.24 -10.90
CA ASN A 43 -28.88 12.42 -9.65
C ASN A 43 -28.14 13.32 -8.66
N ARG A 44 -26.80 13.24 -8.57
CA ARG A 44 -26.04 14.12 -7.68
C ARG A 44 -26.07 15.59 -8.11
N SER A 45 -26.26 15.85 -9.40
CA SER A 45 -26.33 17.24 -9.93
C SER A 45 -27.49 18.02 -9.30
N LYS A 46 -28.55 17.31 -8.90
CA LYS A 46 -29.71 17.86 -8.18
C LYS A 46 -29.38 18.06 -6.70
N LYS A 47 -28.80 17.04 -6.05
CA LYS A 47 -28.44 17.07 -4.63
C LYS A 47 -27.41 16.00 -4.31
N LYS A 48 -26.37 16.36 -3.55
CA LYS A 48 -25.36 15.42 -3.03
C LYS A 48 -26.00 14.30 -2.21
N TYR A 49 -25.39 13.12 -2.27
CA TYR A 49 -25.79 11.96 -1.48
C TYR A 49 -25.33 12.13 -0.03
N LYS A 50 -26.24 11.89 0.91
CA LYS A 50 -25.93 11.94 2.35
C LYS A 50 -25.49 10.59 2.93
N SER A 51 -25.97 9.50 2.34
CA SER A 51 -25.73 8.13 2.79
C SER A 51 -25.87 7.17 1.62
N ILE A 52 -25.48 5.91 1.83
CA ILE A 52 -25.72 4.84 0.87
C ILE A 52 -27.22 4.66 0.56
N PHE A 53 -28.10 4.89 1.54
CA PHE A 53 -29.55 4.81 1.37
C PHE A 53 -30.07 5.90 0.43
N ASP A 54 -29.58 7.14 0.58
CA ASP A 54 -29.94 8.25 -0.31
C ASP A 54 -29.46 8.01 -1.75
N LEU A 55 -28.35 7.29 -1.91
CA LEU A 55 -27.84 6.88 -3.22
C LEU A 55 -28.75 5.85 -3.89
N VAL A 56 -29.01 4.71 -3.23
CA VAL A 56 -29.82 3.62 -3.82
C VAL A 56 -31.29 3.99 -4.05
N LYS A 57 -31.82 5.00 -3.36
CA LYS A 57 -33.16 5.54 -3.60
C LYS A 57 -33.25 6.32 -4.93
N LYS A 58 -32.14 6.88 -5.42
CA LYS A 58 -32.13 7.82 -6.56
C LYS A 58 -31.53 7.24 -7.85
N VAL A 59 -30.50 6.40 -7.74
CA VAL A 59 -29.81 5.87 -8.92
C VAL A 59 -30.60 4.73 -9.56
N ASP A 60 -30.46 4.56 -10.88
CA ASP A 60 -31.01 3.40 -11.58
C ASP A 60 -30.21 2.14 -11.20
N LEU A 61 -30.81 1.28 -10.38
CA LEU A 61 -30.21 0.03 -9.91
C LEU A 61 -30.08 -1.04 -11.00
N ARG A 62 -30.73 -0.88 -12.16
CA ARG A 62 -30.48 -1.73 -13.34
C ARG A 62 -29.14 -1.40 -13.98
N ALA A 63 -28.80 -0.11 -14.02
CA ALA A 63 -27.52 0.36 -14.53
C ALA A 63 -26.40 0.20 -13.49
N ALA A 64 -26.66 0.56 -12.23
CA ALA A 64 -25.74 0.42 -11.09
C ALA A 64 -26.06 -0.86 -10.30
N ASN A 65 -25.71 -2.00 -10.90
CA ASN A 65 -26.00 -3.32 -10.33
C ASN A 65 -25.17 -3.61 -9.05
N LYS A 66 -25.46 -4.74 -8.40
CA LYS A 66 -24.77 -5.20 -7.19
C LYS A 66 -23.24 -5.17 -7.32
N LYS A 67 -22.70 -5.70 -8.42
CA LYS A 67 -21.25 -5.76 -8.64
C LYS A 67 -20.63 -4.37 -8.79
N THR A 68 -21.32 -3.44 -9.45
CA THR A 68 -20.90 -2.03 -9.56
C THR A 68 -20.83 -1.37 -8.18
N LEU A 69 -21.86 -1.53 -7.34
CA LEU A 69 -21.89 -0.92 -6.01
C LEU A 69 -20.87 -1.56 -5.06
N GLU A 70 -20.65 -2.87 -5.12
CA GLU A 70 -19.58 -3.55 -4.39
C GLU A 70 -18.21 -3.00 -4.76
N ASN A 71 -17.92 -2.91 -6.06
CA ASN A 71 -16.61 -2.44 -6.50
C ASN A 71 -16.42 -0.94 -6.22
N LEU A 72 -17.49 -0.13 -6.24
CA LEU A 72 -17.46 1.26 -5.77
C LEU A 72 -17.14 1.33 -4.26
N ALA A 73 -17.76 0.48 -3.43
CA ALA A 73 -17.45 0.42 -2.00
C ALA A 73 -15.99 0.04 -1.74
N LEU A 74 -15.48 -1.00 -2.43
CA LEU A 74 -14.09 -1.45 -2.30
C LEU A 74 -13.09 -0.37 -2.75
N ALA A 75 -13.42 0.38 -3.80
CA ALA A 75 -12.58 1.46 -4.33
C ALA A 75 -12.61 2.75 -3.50
N GLY A 76 -13.47 2.84 -2.47
CA GLY A 76 -13.63 4.05 -1.65
C GLY A 76 -14.66 5.06 -2.15
N GLY A 77 -15.49 4.69 -3.13
CA GLY A 77 -16.55 5.52 -3.68
C GLY A 77 -17.55 6.04 -2.65
N PHE A 78 -17.65 5.39 -1.49
CA PHE A 78 -18.56 5.74 -0.40
C PHE A 78 -17.85 6.29 0.85
N ASP A 79 -16.54 6.53 0.80
CA ASP A 79 -15.77 6.99 1.96
C ASP A 79 -16.16 8.41 2.43
N SER A 80 -16.88 9.17 1.60
CA SER A 80 -17.45 10.46 2.01
C SER A 80 -18.64 10.32 2.97
N PHE A 81 -19.22 9.12 3.12
CA PHE A 81 -20.30 8.83 4.05
C PHE A 81 -19.74 8.53 5.45
N LYS A 82 -19.66 9.56 6.29
CA LYS A 82 -19.04 9.47 7.64
C LYS A 82 -19.69 8.48 8.63
N ASN A 83 -20.88 7.98 8.32
CA ASN A 83 -21.62 7.05 9.17
C ASN A 83 -21.33 5.58 8.87
N ALA A 84 -20.44 5.28 7.91
CA ALA A 84 -20.08 3.92 7.53
C ALA A 84 -18.61 3.82 7.14
N HIS A 85 -17.99 2.67 7.39
CA HIS A 85 -16.70 2.30 6.83
C HIS A 85 -16.83 1.12 5.85
N ARG A 86 -15.82 0.93 5.00
CA ARG A 86 -15.88 -0.03 3.89
C ARG A 86 -16.27 -1.44 4.33
N ALA A 87 -15.72 -1.93 5.45
CA ALA A 87 -15.99 -3.29 5.96
C ALA A 87 -17.47 -3.54 6.32
N GLN A 88 -18.20 -2.52 6.78
CA GLN A 88 -19.63 -2.68 7.14
C GLN A 88 -20.50 -3.03 5.93
N TYR A 89 -20.15 -2.54 4.73
CA TYR A 89 -20.87 -2.89 3.51
C TYR A 89 -20.79 -4.39 3.17
N PHE A 90 -19.72 -5.05 3.61
CA PHE A 90 -19.46 -6.47 3.34
C PHE A 90 -19.74 -7.38 4.54
N ASN A 91 -20.26 -6.84 5.63
CA ASN A 91 -20.60 -7.64 6.81
C ASN A 91 -21.86 -8.50 6.52
N PRO A 92 -21.78 -9.83 6.58
CA PRO A 92 -22.94 -10.70 6.42
C PRO A 92 -23.81 -10.72 7.68
N ASP A 93 -25.11 -10.94 7.49
CA ASP A 93 -26.03 -11.27 8.58
C ASP A 93 -26.07 -12.79 8.87
N GLY A 94 -26.98 -13.22 9.74
CA GLY A 94 -27.13 -14.63 10.12
C GLY A 94 -27.49 -15.57 8.97
N ASP A 95 -28.05 -15.03 7.88
CA ASP A 95 -28.41 -15.78 6.67
C ASP A 95 -27.29 -15.73 5.61
N GLY A 96 -26.15 -15.11 5.91
CA GLY A 96 -25.01 -14.97 5.01
C GLY A 96 -25.17 -13.86 3.97
N ILE A 97 -26.20 -13.00 4.08
CA ILE A 97 -26.44 -11.92 3.12
C ILE A 97 -25.62 -10.70 3.55
N ILE A 98 -24.76 -10.20 2.66
CA ILE A 98 -23.97 -8.99 2.93
C ILE A 98 -24.85 -7.75 3.06
N PHE A 99 -24.48 -6.84 3.95
CA PHE A 99 -25.24 -5.63 4.22
C PHE A 99 -25.56 -4.80 2.96
N LEU A 100 -24.58 -4.62 2.06
CA LEU A 100 -24.77 -3.86 0.82
C LEU A 100 -25.89 -4.43 -0.05
N GLU A 101 -26.06 -5.76 -0.08
CA GLU A 101 -27.16 -6.39 -0.80
C GLU A 101 -28.52 -6.03 -0.22
N ARG A 102 -28.64 -5.97 1.12
CA ARG A 102 -29.86 -5.52 1.79
C ARG A 102 -30.16 -4.06 1.47
N VAL A 103 -29.14 -3.21 1.43
CA VAL A 103 -29.28 -1.80 1.05
C VAL A 103 -29.80 -1.67 -0.39
N ILE A 104 -29.29 -2.48 -1.32
CA ILE A 104 -29.77 -2.51 -2.72
C ILE A 104 -31.23 -2.96 -2.79
N ARG A 105 -31.61 -4.04 -2.09
CA ARG A 105 -32.99 -4.53 -2.03
C ARG A 105 -33.94 -3.47 -1.45
N PHE A 106 -33.50 -2.75 -0.42
CA PHE A 106 -34.23 -1.64 0.16
C PHE A 106 -34.46 -0.51 -0.87
N GLY A 107 -33.42 -0.11 -1.61
CA GLY A 107 -33.55 0.89 -2.67
C GLY A 107 -34.50 0.45 -3.79
N ALA A 108 -34.41 -0.81 -4.22
CA ALA A 108 -35.28 -1.37 -5.25
C ALA A 108 -36.76 -1.35 -4.82
N LYS A 109 -37.06 -1.81 -3.59
CA LYS A 109 -38.42 -1.80 -3.03
C LYS A 109 -38.97 -0.38 -2.91
N TYR A 110 -38.15 0.58 -2.49
CA TYR A 110 -38.54 1.99 -2.42
C TYR A 110 -38.92 2.55 -3.80
N GLN A 111 -38.11 2.28 -4.83
CA GLN A 111 -38.39 2.74 -6.19
C GLN A 111 -39.62 2.07 -6.81
N GLU A 112 -39.86 0.79 -6.52
CA GLU A 112 -41.06 0.05 -6.94
C GLU A 112 -42.32 0.67 -6.34
N ASN A 113 -42.31 0.93 -5.03
CA ASN A 113 -43.44 1.52 -4.32
C ASN A 113 -43.76 2.93 -4.83
N LEU A 114 -42.75 3.76 -5.13
CA LEU A 114 -42.97 5.07 -5.75
C LEU A 114 -43.64 4.99 -7.13
N LYS A 115 -43.24 4.01 -7.97
CA LYS A 115 -43.85 3.82 -9.29
C LYS A 115 -45.28 3.31 -9.19
N SER A 116 -45.54 2.40 -8.26
CA SER A 116 -46.88 1.89 -7.98
C SER A 116 -47.81 2.99 -7.46
N ALA A 117 -47.32 3.84 -6.54
CA ALA A 117 -48.08 4.98 -6.01
C ALA A 117 -48.42 6.02 -7.10
N GLN A 118 -47.49 6.30 -8.02
CA GLN A 118 -47.75 7.20 -9.16
C GLN A 118 -48.74 6.64 -10.19
N THR A 119 -48.86 5.31 -10.28
CA THR A 119 -49.76 4.63 -11.23
C THR A 119 -51.17 4.44 -10.64
N SER A 120 -51.31 4.53 -9.32
CA SER A 120 -52.59 4.45 -8.64
C SER A 120 -53.34 5.78 -8.71
N LEU A 121 -54.45 5.83 -9.46
CA LEU A 121 -55.37 6.97 -9.56
C LEU A 121 -56.00 7.41 -8.22
N PHE A 122 -55.84 6.60 -7.17
CA PHE A 122 -56.31 6.83 -5.80
C PHE A 122 -55.19 6.73 -4.77
N GLY A 123 -53.94 6.90 -5.18
CA GLY A 123 -52.79 6.81 -4.28
C GLY A 123 -52.84 7.88 -3.21
N GLU A 124 -53.43 7.57 -2.05
CA GLU A 124 -53.11 8.26 -0.81
C GLU A 124 -51.59 8.31 -0.71
N GLN A 125 -51.04 9.52 -0.68
CA GLN A 125 -49.65 9.73 -0.27
C GLN A 125 -49.57 9.30 1.19
N SER A 126 -49.43 8.01 1.43
CA SER A 126 -48.90 7.57 2.70
C SER A 126 -47.46 8.06 2.69
N ASP A 127 -47.18 9.08 3.52
CA ASP A 127 -45.84 9.39 4.00
C ASP A 127 -45.37 8.20 4.85
N GLU A 128 -45.24 7.02 4.24
CA GLU A 128 -44.57 5.89 4.83
C GLU A 128 -43.13 6.33 5.04
N VAL A 129 -42.81 6.64 6.28
CA VAL A 129 -41.43 6.86 6.72
C VAL A 129 -40.72 5.52 6.56
N TYR A 130 -40.11 5.31 5.38
CA TYR A 130 -39.23 4.17 5.15
C TYR A 130 -38.06 4.28 6.11
N GLN A 131 -38.15 3.53 7.21
CA GLN A 131 -37.06 3.42 8.16
C GLN A 131 -35.86 2.81 7.45
N GLU A 132 -34.75 3.56 7.45
CA GLU A 132 -33.49 3.08 6.90
C GLU A 132 -32.98 1.91 7.73
N LEU A 133 -32.24 1.01 7.07
CA LEU A 133 -31.65 -0.12 7.77
C LEU A 133 -30.59 0.37 8.75
N ILE A 134 -30.46 -0.31 9.88
CA ILE A 134 -29.35 -0.08 10.80
C ILE A 134 -28.08 -0.64 10.15
N ILE A 135 -27.04 0.18 10.05
CA ILE A 135 -25.73 -0.25 9.56
C ILE A 135 -25.13 -1.18 10.63
N PRO A 136 -24.79 -2.43 10.28
CA PRO A 136 -24.30 -3.39 11.26
C PRO A 136 -22.91 -2.97 11.74
N ASN A 137 -22.61 -3.29 12.99
CA ASN A 137 -21.26 -3.12 13.51
C ASN A 137 -20.34 -4.18 12.88
N ALA A 138 -19.16 -3.77 12.45
CA ALA A 138 -18.13 -4.66 11.92
C ALA A 138 -16.75 -4.10 12.32
N PRO A 139 -15.76 -4.94 12.65
CA PRO A 139 -14.40 -4.46 12.79
C PRO A 139 -13.91 -3.87 11.46
N GLU A 140 -13.13 -2.79 11.53
CA GLU A 140 -12.42 -2.30 10.35
C GLU A 140 -11.44 -3.36 9.83
N TRP A 141 -11.26 -3.40 8.51
CA TRP A 141 -10.24 -4.25 7.92
C TRP A 141 -8.86 -3.78 8.36
N GLN A 142 -7.93 -4.72 8.48
CA GLN A 142 -6.52 -4.35 8.62
C GLN A 142 -6.08 -3.57 7.38
N ASN A 143 -5.19 -2.60 7.56
CA ASN A 143 -4.75 -1.71 6.47
C ASN A 143 -4.32 -2.49 5.22
N LEU A 144 -3.55 -3.57 5.39
CA LEU A 144 -3.10 -4.41 4.28
C LEU A 144 -4.27 -5.08 3.54
N GLU A 145 -5.26 -5.59 4.27
CA GLU A 145 -6.44 -6.23 3.69
C GLU A 145 -7.27 -5.21 2.90
N GLN A 146 -7.49 -4.02 3.48
CA GLN A 146 -8.20 -2.93 2.81
C GLN A 146 -7.50 -2.50 1.51
N LEU A 147 -6.18 -2.28 1.56
CA LEU A 147 -5.38 -1.90 0.39
C LEU A 147 -5.44 -2.97 -0.71
N LYS A 148 -5.41 -4.26 -0.34
CA LYS A 148 -5.54 -5.36 -1.31
C LYS A 148 -6.91 -5.38 -1.98
N ARG A 149 -7.97 -5.26 -1.19
CA ARG A 149 -9.35 -5.19 -1.68
C ARG A 149 -9.57 -3.99 -2.61
N GLU A 150 -8.98 -2.84 -2.28
CA GLU A 150 -8.98 -1.65 -3.14
C GLU A 150 -8.25 -1.93 -4.47
N LYS A 151 -7.04 -2.49 -4.39
CA LYS A 151 -6.24 -2.79 -5.59
C LYS A 151 -6.91 -3.80 -6.51
N GLU A 152 -7.68 -4.76 -6.00
CA GLU A 152 -8.40 -5.73 -6.83
C GLU A 152 -9.39 -5.06 -7.80
N VAL A 153 -9.99 -3.94 -7.39
CA VAL A 153 -11.00 -3.22 -8.18
C VAL A 153 -10.45 -2.00 -8.91
N VAL A 154 -9.44 -1.33 -8.36
CA VAL A 154 -8.81 -0.14 -8.96
C VAL A 154 -7.61 -0.51 -9.85
N GLY A 155 -6.93 -1.62 -9.55
CA GLY A 155 -5.70 -2.09 -10.20
C GLY A 155 -4.41 -1.53 -9.59
N ILE A 156 -4.50 -0.45 -8.81
CA ILE A 156 -3.38 0.19 -8.11
C ILE A 156 -3.78 0.49 -6.66
N TYR A 157 -2.79 0.69 -5.78
CA TYR A 157 -3.05 1.20 -4.44
C TYR A 157 -3.23 2.73 -4.48
N LEU A 158 -4.39 3.22 -4.02
CA LEU A 158 -4.78 4.63 -4.14
C LEU A 158 -4.77 5.35 -2.80
N SER A 159 -5.20 4.66 -1.74
CA SER A 159 -5.28 5.20 -0.37
C SER A 159 -3.96 5.13 0.41
N GLY A 160 -3.00 4.32 -0.05
CA GLY A 160 -1.68 4.15 0.56
C GLY A 160 -0.89 3.06 -0.16
N HIS A 161 0.22 2.60 0.39
CA HIS A 161 0.98 1.45 -0.14
C HIS A 161 1.34 0.49 1.01
N PRO A 162 1.29 -0.84 0.83
CA PRO A 162 1.69 -1.80 1.87
C PRO A 162 3.08 -1.57 2.46
N LEU A 163 3.99 -1.02 1.65
CA LEU A 163 5.37 -0.69 2.04
C LEU A 163 5.53 0.68 2.72
N ASP A 164 4.46 1.45 2.93
CA ASP A 164 4.55 2.78 3.53
C ASP A 164 5.24 2.76 4.90
N ASN A 165 4.96 1.73 5.71
CA ASN A 165 5.59 1.52 7.01
C ASN A 165 7.08 1.15 6.91
N PHE A 166 7.56 0.80 5.72
CA PHE A 166 8.93 0.33 5.49
C PHE A 166 9.75 1.26 4.59
N LYS A 167 9.29 2.51 4.38
CA LYS A 167 9.98 3.49 3.53
C LYS A 167 11.42 3.72 3.97
N LYS A 168 11.69 3.73 5.27
CA LYS A 168 13.02 3.99 5.84
C LYS A 168 13.97 2.84 5.58
N GLU A 169 13.51 1.62 5.82
CA GLU A 169 14.20 0.37 5.55
C GLU A 169 14.58 0.31 4.08
N ILE A 170 13.62 0.57 3.19
CA ILE A 170 13.84 0.54 1.75
C ILE A 170 14.86 1.61 1.36
N HIS A 171 14.70 2.84 1.84
CA HIS A 171 15.59 3.96 1.51
C HIS A 171 17.05 3.68 1.88
N TRP A 172 17.30 3.14 3.08
CA TRP A 172 18.67 2.93 3.58
C TRP A 172 19.30 1.63 3.09
N PHE A 173 18.51 0.59 2.83
CA PHE A 173 19.02 -0.76 2.64
C PHE A 173 18.80 -1.36 1.25
N THR A 174 18.17 -0.62 0.34
CA THR A 174 18.08 -0.98 -1.09
C THR A 174 18.96 -0.07 -1.94
N ASN A 175 19.37 -0.55 -3.12
CA ASN A 175 20.13 0.24 -4.08
C ASN A 175 19.50 0.29 -5.48
N ARG A 176 18.43 -0.49 -5.69
CA ARG A 176 17.64 -0.56 -6.92
C ARG A 176 16.17 -0.79 -6.57
N VAL A 177 15.32 -0.47 -7.53
CA VAL A 177 13.89 -0.78 -7.49
C VAL A 177 13.59 -1.97 -8.41
N LEU A 178 12.45 -2.62 -8.23
CA LEU A 178 12.04 -3.78 -9.02
C LEU A 178 11.91 -3.48 -10.50
N ALA A 179 11.49 -2.27 -10.88
CA ALA A 179 11.46 -1.84 -12.28
C ALA A 179 12.83 -2.01 -12.98
N ASN A 180 13.95 -1.88 -12.25
CA ASN A 180 15.28 -2.06 -12.82
C ASN A 180 15.60 -3.51 -13.18
N LEU A 181 14.92 -4.49 -12.59
CA LEU A 181 15.18 -5.90 -12.84
C LEU A 181 14.57 -6.40 -14.16
N LYS A 182 13.72 -5.60 -14.81
CA LYS A 182 13.16 -5.90 -16.14
C LYS A 182 14.24 -6.05 -17.22
N ASP A 183 15.34 -5.32 -17.09
CA ASP A 183 16.55 -5.53 -17.90
C ASP A 183 17.75 -5.82 -17.01
N LEU A 184 18.18 -7.07 -17.00
CA LEU A 184 19.30 -7.54 -16.17
C LEU A 184 20.68 -7.27 -16.79
N LYS A 185 20.76 -6.97 -18.10
CA LYS A 185 22.03 -6.75 -18.80
C LYS A 185 22.90 -5.65 -18.17
N PRO A 186 22.38 -4.45 -17.83
CA PRO A 186 23.18 -3.41 -17.18
C PRO A 186 23.57 -3.74 -15.73
N LEU A 187 23.04 -4.83 -15.18
CA LEU A 187 23.23 -5.23 -13.79
C LEU A 187 24.23 -6.39 -13.63
N ILE A 188 24.75 -6.95 -14.72
CA ILE A 188 25.72 -8.05 -14.70
C ILE A 188 26.91 -7.72 -13.79
N ASN A 189 27.28 -8.69 -12.95
CA ASN A 189 28.33 -8.63 -11.92
C ASN A 189 28.13 -7.57 -10.83
N LYS A 190 26.89 -7.08 -10.64
CA LYS A 190 26.54 -6.13 -9.58
C LYS A 190 25.74 -6.81 -8.47
N ASN A 191 26.02 -6.37 -7.24
CA ASN A 191 25.21 -6.69 -6.08
C ASN A 191 23.99 -5.77 -6.02
N ILE A 192 22.81 -6.37 -6.06
CA ILE A 192 21.53 -5.67 -6.11
C ILE A 192 20.77 -5.95 -4.82
N ASN A 193 20.34 -4.90 -4.15
CA ASN A 193 19.49 -4.97 -2.97
C ASN A 193 18.13 -4.37 -3.34
N VAL A 194 17.09 -5.18 -3.29
CA VAL A 194 15.70 -4.79 -3.56
C VAL A 194 14.84 -5.23 -2.37
N ALA A 195 13.68 -4.60 -2.21
CA ALA A 195 12.76 -4.92 -1.14
C ALA A 195 11.32 -4.74 -1.62
N GLY A 196 10.41 -5.56 -1.09
CA GLY A 196 9.02 -5.51 -1.50
C GLY A 196 8.13 -6.45 -0.69
N ILE A 197 6.87 -6.51 -1.09
CA ILE A 197 5.87 -7.43 -0.56
C ILE A 197 5.69 -8.60 -1.53
N ILE A 198 5.68 -9.83 -1.01
CA ILE A 198 5.34 -11.02 -1.80
C ILE A 198 3.81 -11.11 -1.91
N ASN A 199 3.32 -11.02 -3.15
CA ASN A 199 1.89 -11.06 -3.45
C ASN A 199 1.39 -12.46 -3.81
N ASP A 200 2.24 -13.23 -4.49
CA ASP A 200 1.90 -14.53 -5.04
C ASP A 200 3.13 -15.44 -5.11
N PHE A 201 2.93 -16.74 -5.00
CA PHE A 201 3.98 -17.74 -5.19
C PHE A 201 3.40 -19.09 -5.60
N GLU A 202 4.15 -19.84 -6.40
CA GLU A 202 3.79 -21.19 -6.82
C GLU A 202 4.98 -22.12 -6.60
N PHE A 203 4.75 -23.25 -5.93
CA PHE A 203 5.71 -24.34 -5.83
C PHE A 203 5.53 -25.26 -7.02
N LEU A 204 6.61 -25.53 -7.73
CA LEU A 204 6.63 -26.30 -8.96
C LEU A 204 7.70 -27.39 -8.88
N GLU A 205 7.51 -28.43 -9.67
CA GLU A 205 8.49 -29.51 -9.81
C GLU A 205 9.12 -29.47 -11.19
N SER A 206 10.45 -29.60 -11.26
CA SER A 206 11.17 -29.73 -12.52
C SER A 206 11.03 -31.16 -13.07
N ARG A 207 11.35 -31.34 -14.36
CA ARG A 207 11.36 -32.67 -15.01
C ARG A 207 12.24 -33.70 -14.30
N ASN A 208 13.21 -33.24 -13.51
CA ASN A 208 14.14 -34.10 -12.77
C ASN A 208 13.70 -34.32 -11.31
N GLY A 209 12.44 -34.03 -10.96
CA GLY A 209 11.88 -34.19 -9.62
C GLY A 209 12.33 -33.13 -8.60
N LYS A 210 13.16 -32.15 -9.00
CA LYS A 210 13.62 -31.09 -8.10
C LYS A 210 12.55 -30.01 -7.96
N GLN A 211 12.16 -29.70 -6.73
CA GLN A 211 11.25 -28.61 -6.42
C GLN A 211 11.92 -27.24 -6.63
N TRP A 212 11.13 -26.29 -7.09
CA TRP A 212 11.50 -24.89 -7.27
C TRP A 212 10.27 -24.00 -7.03
N CYS A 213 10.50 -22.69 -6.92
CA CYS A 213 9.41 -21.74 -6.69
C CYS A 213 9.54 -20.56 -7.64
N LYS A 214 8.41 -20.13 -8.20
CA LYS A 214 8.27 -18.76 -8.71
C LYS A 214 7.48 -17.94 -7.72
N PHE A 215 7.90 -16.71 -7.47
CA PHE A 215 7.19 -15.79 -6.58
C PHE A 215 7.22 -14.38 -7.14
N THR A 216 6.13 -13.66 -6.95
CA THR A 216 5.96 -12.29 -7.42
C THR A 216 6.13 -11.35 -6.24
N MET A 217 7.13 -10.48 -6.33
CA MET A 217 7.36 -9.41 -5.37
C MET A 217 6.97 -8.07 -6.00
N GLU A 218 6.44 -7.16 -5.19
CA GLU A 218 6.05 -5.82 -5.61
C GLU A 218 6.67 -4.74 -4.72
N ASP A 219 7.09 -3.65 -5.34
CA ASP A 219 7.56 -2.44 -4.67
C ASP A 219 6.79 -1.20 -5.15
N PHE A 220 7.20 -0.01 -4.72
CA PHE A 220 6.57 1.25 -5.13
C PHE A 220 6.68 1.54 -6.63
N SER A 221 7.54 0.83 -7.36
CA SER A 221 7.80 1.04 -8.79
C SER A 221 7.06 0.04 -9.67
N ASP A 222 7.15 -1.25 -9.35
CA ASP A 222 6.68 -2.32 -10.23
C ASP A 222 6.61 -3.66 -9.49
N GLN A 223 6.14 -4.68 -10.21
CA GLN A 223 6.19 -6.07 -9.79
C GLN A 223 7.22 -6.85 -10.61
N TYR A 224 7.86 -7.84 -9.97
CA TYR A 224 8.83 -8.73 -10.62
C TYR A 224 8.63 -10.19 -10.18
N GLU A 225 8.58 -11.09 -11.17
CA GLU A 225 8.53 -12.54 -10.95
C GLU A 225 9.96 -13.08 -10.79
N PHE A 226 10.28 -13.55 -9.58
CA PHE A 226 11.51 -14.24 -9.28
C PHE A 226 11.33 -15.75 -9.45
N ARG A 227 12.40 -16.44 -9.85
CA ARG A 227 12.46 -17.91 -9.89
C ARG A 227 13.64 -18.39 -9.08
N ILE A 228 13.39 -19.26 -8.11
CA ILE A 228 14.38 -19.78 -7.19
C ILE A 228 14.41 -21.31 -7.25
N PHE A 229 15.60 -21.88 -7.36
CA PHE A 229 15.81 -23.30 -7.65
C PHE A 229 16.79 -23.95 -6.67
N GLY A 230 16.72 -25.27 -6.53
CA GLY A 230 17.75 -26.08 -5.87
C GLY A 230 18.00 -25.68 -4.41
N GLU A 231 19.26 -25.58 -4.02
CA GLU A 231 19.67 -25.28 -2.63
C GLU A 231 19.21 -23.89 -2.18
N GLU A 232 19.18 -22.90 -3.08
CA GLU A 232 18.69 -21.55 -2.76
C GLU A 232 17.21 -21.60 -2.35
N PHE A 233 16.40 -22.40 -3.04
CA PHE A 233 15.00 -22.59 -2.70
C PHE A 233 14.85 -23.23 -1.31
N LEU A 234 15.54 -24.33 -1.04
CA LEU A 234 15.47 -25.02 0.26
C LEU A 234 15.90 -24.09 1.41
N LYS A 235 16.92 -23.27 1.16
CA LYS A 235 17.43 -22.30 2.14
C LYS A 235 16.45 -21.17 2.44
N PHE A 236 15.78 -20.62 1.43
CA PHE A 236 15.00 -19.39 1.57
C PHE A 236 13.47 -19.57 1.53
N LYS A 237 12.97 -20.80 1.35
CA LYS A 237 11.53 -21.13 1.29
C LYS A 237 10.69 -20.49 2.40
N HIS A 238 11.22 -20.41 3.63
CA HIS A 238 10.48 -19.88 4.79
C HIS A 238 10.19 -18.36 4.71
N PHE A 239 10.93 -17.61 3.89
CA PHE A 239 10.65 -16.19 3.63
C PHE A 239 9.58 -15.99 2.55
N ILE A 240 9.27 -17.01 1.76
CA ILE A 240 8.38 -16.92 0.61
C ILE A 240 6.97 -17.29 1.06
N ASN A 241 6.21 -16.31 1.53
CA ASN A 241 4.78 -16.43 1.80
C ASN A 241 4.05 -15.17 1.38
N ILE A 242 2.76 -15.28 1.10
CA ILE A 242 1.90 -14.12 0.82
C ILE A 242 1.94 -13.17 2.01
N ASN A 243 1.97 -11.86 1.72
CA ASN A 243 2.02 -10.77 2.71
C ASN A 243 3.34 -10.65 3.47
N GLN A 244 4.39 -11.34 3.04
CA GLN A 244 5.71 -11.16 3.63
C GLN A 244 6.43 -9.97 3.01
N PHE A 245 6.95 -9.11 3.88
CA PHE A 245 7.80 -7.98 3.52
C PHE A 245 9.25 -8.44 3.57
N VAL A 246 9.88 -8.62 2.40
CA VAL A 246 11.23 -9.18 2.29
C VAL A 246 12.21 -8.27 1.55
N ARG A 247 13.44 -8.20 2.08
CA ARG A 247 14.60 -7.61 1.42
C ARG A 247 15.42 -8.73 0.80
N LEU A 248 15.70 -8.60 -0.49
CA LEU A 248 16.53 -9.55 -1.23
C LEU A 248 17.88 -8.91 -1.54
N ARG A 249 18.95 -9.64 -1.23
CA ARG A 249 20.27 -9.35 -1.78
C ARG A 249 20.56 -10.35 -2.88
N LEU A 250 20.88 -9.84 -4.06
CA LEU A 250 21.01 -10.57 -5.30
C LEU A 250 22.35 -10.26 -5.94
N ASN A 251 22.84 -11.20 -6.75
CA ASN A 251 23.92 -10.94 -7.71
C ASN A 251 23.42 -11.33 -9.09
N VAL A 252 23.60 -10.47 -10.09
CA VAL A 252 23.26 -10.79 -11.47
C VAL A 252 24.50 -11.37 -12.15
N ARG A 253 24.42 -12.63 -12.56
CA ARG A 253 25.50 -13.31 -13.29
C ARG A 253 25.19 -13.37 -14.77
N GLU A 254 26.23 -13.52 -15.57
CA GLU A 254 26.08 -13.88 -16.97
C GLU A 254 25.29 -15.18 -17.13
N GLY A 255 24.55 -15.25 -18.24
CA GLY A 255 23.86 -16.45 -18.65
C GLY A 255 24.83 -17.59 -18.94
N TRP A 256 24.30 -18.80 -19.00
CA TRP A 256 25.11 -19.96 -19.34
C TRP A 256 25.66 -19.81 -20.77
N ARG A 257 26.95 -20.07 -20.93
CA ARG A 257 27.59 -20.12 -22.25
C ARG A 257 27.31 -21.48 -22.87
N ASN A 258 26.66 -21.48 -24.02
CA ASN A 258 26.50 -22.70 -24.81
C ASN A 258 27.86 -23.05 -25.44
N GLN A 259 28.37 -24.25 -25.16
CA GLN A 259 29.70 -24.69 -25.59
C GLN A 259 29.78 -24.93 -27.10
N GLU A 260 28.68 -25.29 -27.76
CA GLU A 260 28.64 -25.58 -29.20
C GLU A 260 28.45 -24.32 -30.05
N THR A 261 27.59 -23.40 -29.61
CA THR A 261 27.26 -22.19 -30.37
C THR A 261 28.03 -20.95 -29.92
N GLY A 262 28.73 -21.02 -28.79
CA GLY A 262 29.43 -19.89 -28.16
C GLY A 262 28.52 -18.78 -27.62
N ARG A 263 27.19 -18.88 -27.82
CA ARG A 263 26.22 -17.86 -27.42
C ARG A 263 26.04 -17.86 -25.90
N ILE A 264 25.97 -16.66 -25.33
CA ILE A 264 25.68 -16.43 -23.92
C ILE A 264 24.15 -16.28 -23.79
N GLY A 265 23.54 -17.08 -22.91
CA GLY A 265 22.11 -16.97 -22.61
C GLY A 265 21.77 -15.68 -21.84
N ASP A 266 20.49 -15.51 -21.49
CA ASP A 266 20.06 -14.35 -20.71
C ASP A 266 20.72 -14.32 -19.32
N PRO A 267 20.99 -13.11 -18.76
CA PRO A 267 21.53 -12.97 -17.42
C PRO A 267 20.65 -13.65 -16.39
N ARG A 268 21.27 -14.17 -15.34
CA ARG A 268 20.58 -14.93 -14.28
C ARG A 268 20.76 -14.26 -12.93
N ILE A 269 19.74 -14.37 -12.09
CA ILE A 269 19.76 -13.89 -10.72
C ILE A 269 20.26 -15.03 -9.81
N GLN A 270 21.22 -14.70 -8.95
CA GLN A 270 21.65 -15.53 -7.83
C GLN A 270 21.20 -14.89 -6.53
N PHE A 271 20.56 -15.65 -5.64
CA PHE A 271 20.09 -15.14 -4.35
C PHE A 271 21.19 -15.25 -3.29
N LEU A 272 21.63 -14.12 -2.75
CA LEU A 272 22.64 -14.06 -1.69
C LEU A 272 22.01 -14.19 -0.30
N SER A 273 20.92 -13.46 -0.06
CA SER A 273 20.16 -13.54 1.21
C SER A 273 18.74 -13.03 1.08
N PHE A 274 17.86 -13.61 1.88
CA PHE A 274 16.54 -13.08 2.21
C PHE A 274 16.56 -12.58 3.65
N GLU A 275 15.80 -11.53 3.91
CA GLU A 275 15.66 -10.91 5.22
C GLU A 275 14.29 -10.27 5.34
N MET A 276 13.69 -10.32 6.52
CA MET A 276 12.45 -9.62 6.81
C MET A 276 12.69 -8.11 6.89
N LEU A 277 11.86 -7.28 6.25
CA LEU A 277 12.08 -5.83 6.25
C LEU A 277 12.11 -5.23 7.67
N HIS A 278 11.24 -5.70 8.57
CA HIS A 278 11.19 -5.19 9.95
C HIS A 278 12.48 -5.45 10.74
N GLU A 279 13.31 -6.42 10.32
CA GLU A 279 14.62 -6.69 10.93
C GLU A 279 15.75 -5.93 10.23
N ALA A 280 15.52 -5.36 9.04
CA ALA A 280 16.56 -4.80 8.19
C ALA A 280 17.34 -3.68 8.89
N ILE A 281 16.67 -2.77 9.60
CA ILE A 281 17.34 -1.71 10.36
C ILE A 281 18.25 -2.32 11.44
N ASN A 282 17.73 -3.24 12.25
CA ASN A 282 18.48 -3.79 13.39
C ASN A 282 19.71 -4.61 12.95
N ASN A 283 19.53 -5.44 11.91
CA ASN A 283 20.56 -6.35 11.42
C ASN A 283 21.64 -5.62 10.62
N ASN A 284 21.28 -4.57 9.87
CA ASN A 284 22.20 -3.91 8.94
C ASN A 284 22.75 -2.58 9.46
N SER A 285 22.12 -1.95 10.46
CA SER A 285 22.66 -0.73 11.08
C SER A 285 23.73 -1.11 12.08
N LYS A 286 25.00 -0.84 11.75
CA LYS A 286 26.12 -1.10 12.65
C LYS A 286 26.32 0.02 13.64
N LYS A 287 26.06 1.26 13.21
CA LYS A 287 26.19 2.46 14.05
C LYS A 287 25.30 3.59 13.57
N LEU A 288 24.93 4.46 14.50
CA LEU A 288 24.20 5.70 14.23
C LEU A 288 25.19 6.86 14.20
N THR A 289 25.27 7.61 13.09
CA THR A 289 26.12 8.80 13.00
C THR A 289 25.26 10.05 12.93
N LEU A 290 25.31 10.89 13.95
CA LEU A 290 24.62 12.17 13.99
C LEU A 290 25.53 13.27 13.42
N LYS A 291 24.98 14.13 12.56
CA LYS A 291 25.73 15.20 11.90
C LYS A 291 25.39 16.54 12.52
N PHE A 292 26.41 17.33 12.80
CA PHE A 292 26.30 18.64 13.42
C PHE A 292 27.09 19.66 12.61
N ASP A 293 26.45 20.78 12.29
CA ASP A 293 27.20 21.96 11.89
C ASP A 293 27.81 22.60 13.14
N ILE A 294 29.13 22.84 13.12
CA ILE A 294 29.87 23.47 14.22
C ILE A 294 29.28 24.83 14.62
N ARG A 295 28.68 25.55 13.68
CA ARG A 295 28.08 26.88 13.89
C ARG A 295 26.76 26.82 14.65
N ASN A 296 26.04 25.71 14.50
CA ASN A 296 24.75 25.47 15.14
C ASN A 296 24.89 24.59 16.39
N LEU A 297 26.13 24.39 16.85
CA LEU A 297 26.45 23.53 17.99
C LEU A 297 26.19 24.29 19.30
N GLN A 298 25.08 23.97 19.95
CA GLN A 298 24.71 24.53 21.26
C GLN A 298 24.78 23.46 22.35
N ALA A 299 25.36 23.81 23.51
CA ALA A 299 25.54 22.88 24.63
C ALA A 299 24.21 22.30 25.14
N GLU A 300 23.17 23.13 25.26
CA GLU A 300 21.83 22.73 25.69
C GLU A 300 21.21 21.70 24.73
N ARG A 301 21.40 21.89 23.42
CA ARG A 301 20.91 21.00 22.38
C ARG A 301 21.56 19.60 22.48
N ILE A 302 22.86 19.56 22.77
CA ILE A 302 23.59 18.30 22.99
C ILE A 302 23.12 17.60 24.26
N LEU A 303 22.90 18.34 25.35
CA LEU A 303 22.38 17.79 26.60
C LEU A 303 20.97 17.22 26.43
N ARG A 304 20.12 17.93 25.69
CA ARG A 304 18.78 17.46 25.33
C ARG A 304 18.85 16.16 24.54
N LEU A 305 19.67 16.11 23.48
CA LEU A 305 19.87 14.89 22.69
C LEU A 305 20.36 13.73 23.57
N LYS A 306 21.32 13.95 24.46
CA LYS A 306 21.81 12.91 25.37
C LYS A 306 20.68 12.32 26.22
N ASN A 307 19.80 13.17 26.73
CA ASN A 307 18.64 12.73 27.52
C ASN A 307 17.60 11.98 26.66
N GLU A 308 17.38 12.42 25.43
CA GLU A 308 16.50 11.76 24.47
C GLU A 308 17.03 10.36 24.11
N LEU A 309 18.32 10.23 23.79
CA LEU A 309 18.97 8.95 23.46
C LEU A 309 18.97 7.95 24.62
N ASN A 310 18.84 8.41 25.88
CA ASN A 310 18.75 7.50 27.03
C ASN A 310 17.46 6.68 27.06
N ARG A 311 16.43 7.08 26.32
CA ARG A 311 15.18 6.32 26.18
C ARG A 311 15.33 5.14 25.22
N PHE A 312 16.31 5.19 24.33
CA PHE A 312 16.54 4.21 23.27
C PHE A 312 17.83 3.41 23.52
N LYS A 313 18.06 2.92 24.74
CA LYS A 313 19.28 2.16 25.07
C LYS A 313 19.37 0.87 24.25
N GLY A 314 20.58 0.55 23.79
CA GLY A 314 20.86 -0.68 23.04
C GLY A 314 22.36 -0.96 22.94
N ASP A 315 22.75 -1.71 21.91
CA ASP A 315 24.12 -2.22 21.73
C ASP A 315 24.91 -1.48 20.63
N LYS A 316 24.24 -0.71 19.77
CA LYS A 316 24.88 -0.03 18.63
C LYS A 316 25.56 1.28 19.07
N PRO A 317 26.81 1.53 18.66
CA PRO A 317 27.52 2.77 18.99
C PRO A 317 26.93 3.99 18.27
N VAL A 318 27.06 5.15 18.94
CA VAL A 318 26.72 6.47 18.36
C VAL A 318 28.00 7.22 18.00
N CYS A 319 28.05 7.76 16.80
CA CYS A 319 29.10 8.63 16.29
C CYS A 319 28.55 10.04 16.03
N PHE A 320 29.43 11.02 16.06
CA PHE A 320 29.12 12.42 15.79
C PHE A 320 30.05 12.93 14.69
N ASP A 321 29.50 13.34 13.57
CA ASP A 321 30.22 14.04 12.51
C ASP A 321 30.01 15.55 12.70
N ILE A 322 31.03 16.26 13.15
CA ILE A 322 31.04 17.72 13.23
C ILE A 322 31.60 18.24 11.91
N ILE A 323 30.79 19.00 11.18
CA ILE A 323 31.12 19.60 9.89
C ILE A 323 31.11 21.13 10.01
N ASP A 324 31.95 21.80 9.24
CA ASP A 324 31.84 23.23 8.98
C ASP A 324 31.22 23.42 7.59
N SER A 325 30.19 24.25 7.47
CA SER A 325 29.49 24.49 6.20
C SER A 325 30.28 25.35 5.22
N GLU A 326 31.24 26.15 5.69
CA GLU A 326 32.06 27.01 4.81
C GLU A 326 33.48 26.48 4.58
N LYS A 327 33.94 25.53 5.40
CA LYS A 327 35.27 24.94 5.28
C LYS A 327 35.14 23.43 5.05
N PRO A 328 36.04 22.80 4.29
CA PRO A 328 36.06 21.34 4.11
C PRO A 328 36.61 20.63 5.37
N LEU A 329 36.09 20.97 6.55
CA LEU A 329 36.45 20.39 7.83
C LEU A 329 35.38 19.39 8.24
N LYS A 330 35.81 18.16 8.52
CA LYS A 330 34.97 17.10 9.07
C LYS A 330 35.71 16.40 10.20
N LEU A 331 35.15 16.45 11.40
CA LEU A 331 35.65 15.75 12.58
C LEU A 331 34.66 14.67 13.00
N THR A 332 35.08 13.41 13.00
CA THR A 332 34.26 12.29 13.48
C THR A 332 34.65 11.93 14.91
N LEU A 333 33.71 12.04 15.84
CA LEU A 333 33.84 11.68 17.24
C LEU A 333 33.03 10.42 17.55
N ASN A 334 33.60 9.51 18.32
CA ASN A 334 32.92 8.29 18.75
C ASN A 334 32.43 8.43 20.18
N SER A 335 31.16 8.12 20.43
CA SER A 335 30.66 8.00 21.79
C SER A 335 31.23 6.76 22.44
N ARG A 336 31.95 6.93 23.56
CA ARG A 336 32.52 5.80 24.31
C ARG A 336 31.51 5.11 25.22
N LYS A 337 30.48 5.86 25.67
CA LYS A 337 29.53 5.41 26.70
C LYS A 337 28.10 5.28 26.19
N GLN A 338 27.70 6.07 25.21
CA GLN A 338 26.33 6.02 24.69
C GLN A 338 26.22 4.95 23.61
N LYS A 339 25.31 4.01 23.84
CA LYS A 339 24.86 3.03 22.84
C LYS A 339 23.35 3.07 22.75
N VAL A 340 22.82 2.82 21.55
CA VAL A 340 21.40 2.94 21.26
C VAL A 340 20.88 1.73 20.51
N SER A 341 19.60 1.44 20.68
CA SER A 341 18.87 0.53 19.80
C SER A 341 18.41 1.36 18.61
N ILE A 342 18.89 1.04 17.40
CA ILE A 342 18.48 1.73 16.19
C ILE A 342 17.16 1.10 15.77
N SER A 343 16.06 1.75 16.15
CA SER A 343 14.69 1.34 15.82
C SER A 343 13.97 2.42 15.00
N PRO A 344 12.90 2.09 14.27
CA PRO A 344 12.09 3.09 13.57
C PRO A 344 11.66 4.26 14.46
N GLU A 345 11.29 3.99 15.72
CA GLU A 345 10.86 5.01 16.68
C GLU A 345 11.99 5.99 17.04
N LEU A 346 13.23 5.51 17.15
CA LEU A 346 14.38 6.40 17.34
C LEU A 346 14.57 7.29 16.11
N LEU A 347 14.45 6.72 14.91
CA LEU A 347 14.62 7.46 13.66
C LEU A 347 13.52 8.53 13.49
N ASP A 348 12.27 8.19 13.76
CA ASP A 348 11.14 9.13 13.80
C ASP A 348 11.39 10.25 14.81
N HIS A 349 11.85 9.90 16.02
CA HIS A 349 12.18 10.89 17.05
C HIS A 349 13.30 11.82 16.60
N LEU A 350 14.32 11.31 15.90
CA LEU A 350 15.41 12.14 15.38
C LEU A 350 14.93 13.09 14.27
N GLU A 351 14.13 12.60 13.33
CA GLU A 351 13.56 13.42 12.25
C GLU A 351 12.64 14.52 12.81
N ASN A 352 11.75 14.19 13.74
CA ASN A 352 10.80 15.13 14.36
C ASN A 352 11.48 16.25 15.18
N ASN A 353 12.75 16.09 15.53
CA ASN A 353 13.55 17.09 16.26
C ASN A 353 14.67 17.69 15.37
N ASP A 354 14.55 17.55 14.05
CA ASP A 354 15.48 18.10 13.06
C ASP A 354 16.94 17.66 13.27
N TRP A 355 17.13 16.42 13.70
CA TRP A 355 18.46 15.82 13.82
C TRP A 355 18.87 15.20 12.50
N VAL A 356 19.98 15.68 11.93
CA VAL A 356 20.56 15.09 10.73
C VAL A 356 21.36 13.86 11.12
N TYR A 357 21.09 12.71 10.49
CA TYR A 357 21.79 11.46 10.79
C TYR A 357 22.13 10.64 9.55
N LYS A 358 22.94 9.61 9.78
CA LYS A 358 23.29 8.57 8.80
C LYS A 358 23.35 7.22 9.51
N LEU A 359 22.77 6.21 8.87
CA LEU A 359 22.98 4.80 9.23
C LEU A 359 24.18 4.26 8.46
N ASN A 360 25.07 3.55 9.16
CA ASN A 360 26.30 3.01 8.61
C ASN A 360 26.36 1.49 8.73
#